data_AF-A0A382MBR9-F1
#
_entry.id   AF-A0A382MBR9-F1
#
_cell.length_a   1.000
_cell.length_b   1.000
_cell.length_c   1.000
_cell.angle_alpha   90.00
_cell.angle_beta   90.00
_cell.angle_gamma   90.00
#
_symmetry.space_group_name_H-M   'P 1'
#
loop_
_entity.id
_entity.type
_entity.pdbx_description
1 polymer ?
#
loop_
_entity_poly.entity_id
_entity_poly.type
_entity_poly.pdbx_seq_one_letter_code
_entity_poly.pdbx_strand_id
1 'polypeptide(L)' 'MGKVYNWQINRDMSYPYDGKYPERQFAAVFNINRCI' A
#
# COMPACT_ATOMS: atom_id res chain seq x y z
N MET A 1 -0.46 0.10 17.51
CA MET A 1 -1.84 -0.30 17.13
C MET A 1 -2.66 0.91 16.69
N GLY A 2 -2.55 1.29 15.43
CA GLY A 2 -3.43 2.29 14.83
C GLY A 2 -4.81 1.69 14.53
N LYS A 3 -5.88 2.41 14.84
CA LYS A 3 -7.19 2.12 14.26
C LYS A 3 -7.16 2.56 12.80
N VAL A 4 -7.47 1.65 11.90
CA VAL A 4 -7.60 1.92 10.46
C VAL A 4 -9.00 1.56 10.01
N TYR A 5 -9.55 2.35 9.11
CA TYR A 5 -10.82 2.03 8.49
C TYR A 5 -10.61 0.98 7.41
N ASN A 6 -11.25 -0.19 7.56
CA ASN A 6 -11.20 -1.24 6.55
C ASN A 6 -12.37 -1.08 5.58
N TRP A 7 -12.06 -0.56 4.39
CA TRP A 7 -13.00 -0.33 3.29
C TRP A 7 -13.64 -1.62 2.74
N GLN A 8 -13.01 -2.78 2.91
CA GLN A 8 -13.55 -4.05 2.42
C GLN A 8 -14.74 -4.55 3.25
N ILE A 9 -14.75 -4.23 4.54
CA ILE A 9 -15.76 -4.69 5.51
C ILE A 9 -16.47 -3.54 6.22
N ASN A 10 -16.26 -2.32 5.73
CA ASN A 10 -16.95 -1.10 6.14
C ASN A 10 -16.94 -0.83 7.66
N ARG A 11 -15.81 -1.09 8.34
CA ARG A 11 -15.67 -0.88 9.79
C ARG A 11 -14.24 -0.52 10.20
N ASP A 12 -14.12 0.11 11.36
CA ASP A 12 -12.84 0.33 12.02
C ASP A 12 -12.24 -0.98 12.53
N MET A 13 -10.94 -1.15 12.32
CA MET A 13 -10.18 -2.28 12.84
C MET A 13 -8.88 -1.81 13.49
N SER A 14 -8.46 -2.52 14.53
CA SER A 14 -7.11 -2.39 15.07
C SER A 14 -6.17 -3.32 14.30
N TYR A 15 -5.16 -2.76 13.64
CA TYR A 15 -4.09 -3.58 13.06
C TYR A 15 -3.02 -3.87 14.13
N PRO A 16 -2.66 -5.15 14.37
CA PRO A 16 -1.70 -5.52 15.40
C PRO A 16 -0.27 -5.07 15.07
N TYR A 17 0.01 -4.85 13.79
CA TYR A 17 1.30 -4.39 13.30
C TYR A 17 1.21 -2.93 12.88
N ASP A 18 2.25 -2.17 13.21
CA ASP A 18 2.37 -0.80 12.73
C ASP A 18 2.73 -0.79 11.23
N GLY A 19 2.28 0.26 10.53
CA GLY A 19 2.57 0.43 9.11
C GLY A 19 4.08 0.61 8.88
N LYS A 20 4.67 -0.26 8.05
CA LYS A 20 6.07 -0.14 7.62
C LYS A 20 6.13 0.57 6.28
N TYR A 21 6.23 1.89 6.31
CA TYR A 21 6.39 2.69 5.09
C TYR A 21 7.87 2.95 4.83
N PRO A 22 8.39 2.68 3.62
CA PRO A 22 9.76 3.02 3.27
C PRO A 22 9.90 4.54 3.08
N GLU A 23 11.07 5.09 3.41
CA GLU A 23 11.38 6.52 3.14
C GLU A 23 11.39 6.81 1.62
N ARG A 24 11.84 5.84 0.83
CA ARG A 24 11.86 5.89 -0.63
C ARG A 24 11.45 4.54 -1.20
N GLN A 25 10.54 4.55 -2.17
CA GLN A 25 10.09 3.35 -2.90
C GLN A 25 10.63 3.40 -4.31
N PHE A 26 11.42 2.40 -4.70
CA PHE A 26 11.79 2.21 -6.10
C PHE A 26 10.54 1.85 -6.91
N ALA A 27 10.32 2.56 -8.01
CA ALA A 27 9.24 2.31 -8.95
C ALA A 27 9.72 2.59 -10.38
N ALA A 28 9.22 1.81 -11.34
CA ALA A 28 9.50 1.99 -12.76
C ALA A 28 8.21 1.80 -13.57
N VAL A 29 8.11 2.52 -14.68
CA VAL A 29 7.02 2.40 -15.65
C VAL A 29 7.62 1.95 -16.97
N PHE A 30 7.18 0.80 -17.47
CA PHE A 30 7.63 0.26 -18.75
C PHE A 30 6.64 0.62 -19.86
N ASN A 31 7.15 1.17 -20.95
CA ASN A 31 6.34 1.43 -22.13
C ASN A 31 6.30 0.18 -23.01
N ILE A 32 5.18 -0.54 -22.95
CA ILE A 32 4.98 -1.78 -23.71
C ILE A 32 4.98 -1.57 -25.23
N ASN A 33 4.75 -0.35 -25.72
CA ASN A 33 4.80 -0.02 -27.16
C ASN A 33 6.23 0.21 -27.69
N ARG A 34 7.24 0.15 -26.82
CA ARG A 34 8.67 0.31 -27.17
C ARG A 34 9.50 -0.92 -26.83
N CYS A 35 8.86 -2.04 -26.51
CA CYS A 35 9.53 -3.32 -26.35
C CYS A 35 9.86 -3.85 -27.75
N ILE A 36 11.14 -4.12 -28.01
CA ILE A 36 11.65 -4.67 -29.27
C ILE A 36 12.06 -6.14 -29.12
#